data_AF-A0A0C2J814-F1
#
_entry.id   AF-A0A0C2J814-F1
#
_cell.length_a   1.000
_cell.length_b   1.000
_cell.length_c   1.000
_cell.angle_alpha   90.00
_cell.angle_beta   90.00
_cell.angle_gamma   90.00
#
_symmetry.space_group_name_H-M   'P 1'
#
loop_
_entity.id
_entity.type
_entity.pdbx_description
1 polymer ?
#
loop_
_entity_poly.entity_id
_entity_poly.type
_entity_poly.pdbx_seq_one_letter_code
_entity_poly.pdbx_strand_id
1 'polypeptide(L)'
;MEQFGSSKMKKIARSRKRAAEQTVGEAASIKEHIQWVRDSAMGKEDVAPDESSYLPTINPEATSLENIYDIDQIIPSEFNGLLSDQSKEFKVYCLSESGSEGLSKFIKGIIDESPKLKRLKWIRLLFWYYLHSFHSRMSFLKTWTKAENDNLIGNIPEQLIAYFKSNFLLHGAYSRSMKIKCLSHLVILSLFINDFNLHYVELTLELKMKLPVMKALLKQLGCTFDNSRQRLKSKKSTNSPEEKGINERNEVARLEMPSNIKLSKLI
;
A
#
# COMPACT_ATOMS: atom_id res chain seq x y z
N MET A 1 -59.19 8.46 21.40
CA MET A 1 -57.96 9.12 21.88
C MET A 1 -56.77 8.43 21.24
N GLU A 2 -56.21 9.04 20.20
CA GLU A 2 -55.10 8.50 19.41
C GLU A 2 -53.76 9.06 19.92
N GLN A 3 -52.87 8.21 20.41
CA GLN A 3 -51.46 8.55 20.66
C GLN A 3 -50.55 7.64 19.81
N PHE A 4 -50.40 7.96 18.53
CA PHE A 4 -49.50 7.21 17.62
C PHE A 4 -48.50 8.10 16.83
N GLY A 5 -48.23 9.32 17.30
CA GLY A 5 -47.32 10.26 16.60
C GLY A 5 -45.83 10.24 17.03
N SER A 6 -45.49 9.79 18.24
CA SER A 6 -44.21 10.17 18.88
C SER A 6 -43.00 9.28 18.52
N SER A 7 -43.21 8.00 18.22
CA SER A 7 -42.10 7.04 18.06
C SER A 7 -41.46 7.06 16.65
N LYS A 8 -42.25 7.25 15.59
CA LYS A 8 -41.75 7.34 14.21
C LYS A 8 -40.93 8.61 13.98
N MET A 9 -41.37 9.75 14.51
CA MET A 9 -40.63 11.02 14.40
C MET A 9 -39.28 10.98 15.11
N LYS A 10 -39.19 10.35 16.30
CA LYS A 10 -37.91 10.16 17.01
C LYS A 10 -36.92 9.27 16.27
N LYS A 11 -37.39 8.24 15.53
CA LYS A 11 -36.51 7.42 14.69
C LYS A 11 -35.95 8.18 13.49
N ILE A 12 -36.77 9.02 12.84
CA ILE A 12 -36.35 9.83 11.68
C ILE A 12 -35.36 10.93 12.11
N ALA A 13 -35.57 11.55 13.27
CA ALA A 13 -34.62 12.55 13.79
C ALA A 13 -33.26 11.92 14.13
N ARG A 14 -33.25 10.70 14.70
CA ARG A 14 -32.00 9.96 15.00
C ARG A 14 -31.27 9.49 13.75
N SER A 15 -31.97 9.10 12.69
CA SER A 15 -31.31 8.71 11.42
C SER A 15 -30.71 9.93 10.71
N ARG A 16 -31.40 11.07 10.70
CA ARG A 16 -30.87 12.33 10.16
C ARG A 16 -29.65 12.84 10.92
N LYS A 17 -29.64 12.74 12.25
CA LYS A 17 -28.49 13.11 13.08
C LYS A 17 -27.26 12.23 12.79
N ARG A 18 -27.45 10.91 12.63
CA ARG A 18 -26.36 9.98 12.26
C ARG A 18 -25.83 10.21 10.85
N ALA A 19 -26.70 10.53 9.88
CA ALA A 19 -26.27 10.86 8.52
C ALA A 19 -25.46 12.17 8.49
N ALA A 20 -25.88 13.18 9.24
CA ALA A 20 -25.14 14.43 9.39
C ALA A 20 -23.77 14.22 10.06
N GLU A 21 -23.70 13.42 11.13
CA GLU A 21 -22.43 13.06 11.80
C GLU A 21 -21.48 12.28 10.88
N GLN A 22 -22.02 11.42 10.00
CA GLN A 22 -21.23 10.67 9.02
C GLN A 22 -20.66 11.58 7.92
N THR A 23 -21.44 12.55 7.43
CA THR A 23 -20.96 13.57 6.48
C THR A 23 -19.97 14.55 7.11
N VAL A 24 -20.10 14.84 8.41
CA VAL A 24 -19.14 15.68 9.14
C VAL A 24 -17.82 14.93 9.38
N GLY A 25 -17.87 13.62 9.64
CA GLY A 25 -16.68 12.75 9.70
C GLY A 25 -15.94 12.65 8.36
N GLU A 26 -16.67 12.54 7.25
CA GLU A 26 -16.07 12.61 5.90
C GLU A 26 -15.46 13.99 5.60
N ALA A 27 -16.15 15.07 5.96
CA ALA A 27 -15.62 16.43 5.79
C ALA A 27 -14.40 16.71 6.68
N ALA A 28 -14.33 16.12 7.89
CA ALA A 28 -13.17 16.19 8.76
C ALA A 28 -12.00 15.37 8.21
N SER A 29 -12.26 14.17 7.67
CA SER A 29 -11.24 13.35 6.99
C SER A 29 -10.71 14.02 5.72
N ILE A 30 -11.58 14.72 4.98
CA ILE A 30 -11.18 15.54 3.83
C ILE A 30 -10.39 16.78 4.28
N LYS A 31 -10.75 17.44 5.38
CA LYS A 31 -9.98 18.56 5.94
C LYS A 31 -8.60 18.13 6.46
N GLU A 32 -8.49 16.98 7.13
CA GLU A 32 -7.20 16.39 7.50
C GLU A 32 -6.38 15.98 6.28
N HIS A 33 -7.03 15.53 5.20
CA HIS A 33 -6.38 15.21 3.94
C HIS A 33 -5.87 16.48 3.21
N ILE A 34 -6.70 17.52 3.13
CA ILE A 34 -6.29 18.84 2.61
C ILE A 34 -5.19 19.44 3.46
N GLN A 35 -5.22 19.24 4.79
CA GLN A 35 -4.18 19.69 5.69
C GLN A 35 -2.90 18.88 5.51
N TRP A 36 -2.96 17.55 5.30
CA TRP A 36 -1.78 16.75 4.98
C TRP A 36 -1.19 17.10 3.60
N VAL A 37 -2.02 17.37 2.59
CA VAL A 37 -1.59 17.83 1.26
C VAL A 37 -1.00 19.25 1.35
N ARG A 38 -1.64 20.16 2.10
CA ARG A 38 -1.16 21.52 2.33
C ARG A 38 0.11 21.57 3.17
N ASP A 39 0.22 20.72 4.19
CA ASP A 39 1.42 20.54 5.01
C ASP A 39 2.49 19.69 4.29
N SER A 40 2.17 19.12 3.12
CA SER A 40 3.15 18.60 2.16
C SER A 40 3.64 19.71 1.23
N ALA A 41 2.73 20.61 0.79
CA ALA A 41 3.02 21.71 -0.14
C ALA A 41 3.64 22.97 0.51
N MET A 42 3.56 23.15 1.84
CA MET A 42 4.04 24.35 2.54
C MET A 42 5.11 24.04 3.60
N GLY A 43 6.05 23.16 3.29
CA GLY A 43 7.33 23.13 3.97
C GLY A 43 8.18 24.31 3.49
N LYS A 44 8.51 25.24 4.39
CA LYS A 44 9.43 26.35 4.09
C LYS A 44 10.79 25.79 3.64
N GLU A 45 11.25 26.28 2.49
CA GLU A 45 12.62 26.26 1.96
C GLU A 45 13.29 24.88 1.87
N ASP A 46 13.04 24.23 0.73
CA ASP A 46 14.09 24.01 -0.28
C ASP A 46 13.35 23.95 -1.64
N VAL A 47 14.00 24.36 -2.73
CA VAL A 47 13.42 24.31 -4.08
C VAL A 47 13.06 22.85 -4.39
N ALA A 48 11.81 22.47 -4.12
CA ALA A 48 11.34 21.11 -4.25
C ALA A 48 11.33 20.74 -5.74
N PRO A 49 12.01 19.65 -6.15
CA PRO A 49 11.67 19.01 -7.40
C PRO A 49 10.18 18.70 -7.36
N ASP A 50 9.51 18.99 -8.47
CA ASP A 50 8.08 18.79 -8.71
C ASP A 50 7.56 17.54 -7.99
N GLU A 51 6.49 17.66 -7.20
CA GLU A 51 5.94 16.56 -6.37
C GLU A 51 5.59 15.32 -7.23
N SER A 52 5.40 15.52 -8.53
CA SER A 52 5.25 14.50 -9.58
C SER A 52 6.45 13.55 -9.69
N SER A 53 7.66 13.95 -9.27
CA SER A 53 8.89 13.15 -9.45
C SER A 53 9.07 12.02 -8.42
N TYR A 54 8.27 11.97 -7.37
CA TYR A 54 8.40 10.95 -6.30
C TYR A 54 7.48 9.74 -6.51
N LEU A 55 6.50 9.85 -7.41
CA LEU A 55 5.68 8.71 -7.82
C LEU A 55 6.31 8.07 -9.07
N PRO A 56 6.31 6.74 -9.16
CA PRO A 56 6.72 6.05 -10.38
C PRO A 56 5.87 6.50 -11.56
N THR A 57 6.53 6.70 -12.71
CA THR A 57 5.87 7.23 -13.91
C THR A 57 4.87 6.22 -14.46
N ILE A 58 3.65 6.69 -14.70
CA ILE A 58 2.59 5.90 -15.33
C ILE A 58 2.76 5.98 -16.84
N ASN A 59 2.76 4.83 -17.52
CA ASN A 59 2.69 4.75 -18.98
C ASN A 59 1.21 4.84 -19.44
N PRO A 60 0.77 5.97 -20.01
CA PRO A 60 -0.62 6.13 -20.45
C PRO A 60 -0.97 5.27 -21.67
N GLU A 61 0.03 4.82 -22.43
CA GLU A 61 -0.12 4.00 -23.64
C GLU A 61 -0.04 2.50 -23.35
N ALA A 62 0.02 2.11 -22.07
CA ALA A 62 0.07 0.71 -21.67
C ALA A 62 -1.12 -0.08 -22.25
N THR A 63 -0.81 -1.21 -22.91
CA THR A 63 -1.80 -2.15 -23.46
C THR A 63 -2.08 -3.35 -22.55
N SER A 64 -1.28 -3.51 -21.50
CA SER A 64 -1.49 -4.49 -20.43
C SER A 64 -1.18 -3.87 -19.06
N LEU A 65 -1.68 -4.48 -17.98
CA LEU A 65 -1.49 -3.97 -16.61
C LEU A 65 -0.01 -3.93 -16.20
N GLU A 66 0.76 -4.91 -16.68
CA GLU A 66 2.19 -5.03 -16.44
C GLU A 66 2.99 -3.88 -17.04
N ASN A 67 2.47 -3.23 -18.09
CA ASN A 67 3.13 -2.15 -18.80
C ASN A 67 2.74 -0.77 -18.29
N ILE A 68 1.81 -0.66 -17.33
CA ILE A 68 1.42 0.61 -16.70
C ILE A 68 2.59 1.21 -15.93
N TYR A 69 3.34 0.36 -15.24
CA TYR A 69 4.56 0.72 -14.53
C TYR A 69 5.69 -0.11 -15.10
N ASP A 70 6.77 0.56 -15.49
CA ASP A 70 7.98 -0.14 -15.88
C ASP A 70 8.60 -0.83 -14.66
N ILE A 71 8.60 -2.17 -14.67
CA ILE A 71 9.14 -2.95 -13.56
C ILE A 71 10.64 -2.72 -13.41
N ASP A 72 11.36 -2.40 -14.49
CA ASP A 72 12.81 -2.16 -14.45
C ASP A 72 13.15 -0.82 -13.76
N GLN A 73 12.20 0.13 -13.71
CA GLN A 73 12.34 1.34 -12.88
C GLN A 73 12.20 1.04 -11.38
N ILE A 74 11.56 -0.07 -11.02
CA ILE A 74 11.34 -0.47 -9.63
C ILE A 74 12.43 -1.43 -9.16
N ILE A 75 12.69 -2.48 -9.96
CA ILE A 75 13.76 -3.47 -9.77
C ILE A 75 14.63 -3.43 -11.02
N PRO A 76 15.75 -2.68 -11.00
CA PRO A 76 16.66 -2.64 -12.13
C PRO A 76 17.12 -4.04 -12.54
N SER A 77 17.11 -4.29 -13.84
CA SER A 77 17.36 -5.62 -14.40
C SER A 77 18.76 -6.15 -14.09
N GLU A 78 19.73 -5.26 -13.82
CA GLU A 78 21.07 -5.59 -13.33
C GLU A 78 21.06 -6.40 -12.02
N PHE A 79 20.05 -6.25 -11.17
CA PHE A 79 19.93 -7.01 -9.92
C PHE A 79 19.29 -8.39 -10.11
N ASN A 80 18.70 -8.71 -11.27
CA ASN A 80 17.98 -9.98 -11.47
C ASN A 80 18.88 -11.20 -11.28
N GLY A 81 20.15 -11.13 -11.71
CA GLY A 81 21.11 -12.22 -11.53
C GLY A 81 21.39 -12.46 -10.04
N LEU A 82 21.73 -11.39 -9.32
CA LEU A 82 22.01 -11.40 -7.88
C LEU A 82 20.82 -11.90 -7.05
N LEU A 83 19.63 -11.33 -7.30
CA LEU A 83 18.41 -11.67 -6.57
C LEU A 83 17.90 -13.06 -6.90
N SER A 84 18.19 -13.57 -8.11
CA SER A 84 17.74 -14.91 -8.50
C SER A 84 18.23 -15.99 -7.55
N ASP A 85 19.51 -15.99 -7.21
CA ASP A 85 20.07 -17.03 -6.35
C ASP A 85 19.65 -16.85 -4.90
N GLN A 86 19.70 -15.62 -4.38
CA GLN A 86 19.18 -15.31 -3.05
C GLN A 86 17.69 -15.62 -2.90
N SER A 87 16.88 -15.49 -3.97
CA SER A 87 15.45 -15.80 -3.93
C SER A 87 15.17 -17.29 -3.69
N LYS A 88 16.10 -18.19 -4.06
CA LYS A 88 15.98 -19.62 -3.77
C LYS A 88 16.17 -19.89 -2.28
N GLU A 89 17.19 -19.29 -1.68
CA GLU A 89 17.46 -19.39 -0.24
C GLU A 89 16.34 -18.75 0.57
N PHE A 90 15.88 -17.56 0.16
CA PHE A 90 14.75 -16.88 0.77
C PHE A 90 13.48 -17.72 0.71
N LYS A 91 13.20 -18.36 -0.43
CA LYS A 91 12.08 -19.30 -0.55
C LYS A 91 12.18 -20.45 0.46
N VAL A 92 13.35 -21.08 0.58
CA VAL A 92 13.57 -22.19 1.52
C VAL A 92 13.35 -21.72 2.95
N TYR A 93 13.88 -20.54 3.31
CA TYR A 93 13.65 -19.92 4.60
C TYR A 93 12.16 -19.66 4.85
N CYS A 94 11.46 -19.03 3.91
CA CYS A 94 10.06 -18.69 4.07
C CYS A 94 9.14 -19.90 4.27
N LEU A 95 9.55 -21.06 3.73
CA LEU A 95 8.81 -22.31 3.83
C LEU A 95 9.27 -23.20 4.99
N SER A 96 10.32 -22.82 5.72
CA SER A 96 10.74 -23.54 6.93
C SER A 96 9.87 -23.12 8.12
N GLU A 97 9.68 -24.02 9.10
CA GLU A 97 8.89 -23.70 10.30
C GLU A 97 9.44 -22.46 11.03
N SER A 98 10.75 -22.44 11.28
CA SER A 98 11.43 -21.33 11.96
C SER A 98 11.36 -20.02 11.19
N GLY A 99 11.46 -20.06 9.85
CA GLY A 99 11.35 -18.85 9.04
C GLY A 99 9.92 -18.35 8.97
N SER A 100 8.96 -19.26 8.82
CA SER A 100 7.54 -18.93 8.74
C SER A 100 7.04 -18.16 9.96
N GLU A 101 7.55 -18.43 11.17
CA GLU A 101 7.17 -17.71 12.39
C GLU A 101 7.58 -16.23 12.36
N GLY A 102 8.80 -15.95 11.90
CA GLY A 102 9.40 -14.61 11.85
C GLY A 102 8.91 -13.71 10.71
N LEU A 103 8.17 -14.24 9.74
CA LEU A 103 7.63 -13.44 8.63
C LEU A 103 6.48 -12.55 9.07
N SER A 104 6.30 -11.44 8.35
CA SER A 104 5.12 -10.60 8.52
C SER A 104 3.85 -11.28 7.98
N LYS A 105 2.69 -10.86 8.51
CA LYS A 105 1.39 -11.40 8.06
C LYS A 105 1.18 -11.24 6.56
N PHE A 106 1.58 -10.09 6.02
CA PHE A 106 1.50 -9.82 4.58
C PHE A 106 2.30 -10.82 3.74
N ILE A 107 3.54 -11.12 4.11
CA ILE A 107 4.36 -12.11 3.39
C ILE A 107 3.76 -13.51 3.52
N LYS A 108 3.31 -13.89 4.73
CA LYS A 108 2.65 -15.19 4.95
C LYS A 108 1.40 -15.33 4.06
N GLY A 109 0.56 -14.30 4.01
CA GLY A 109 -0.63 -14.29 3.15
C GLY A 109 -0.28 -14.54 1.68
N ILE A 110 0.75 -13.89 1.15
CA ILE A 110 1.23 -14.12 -0.23
C ILE A 110 1.69 -15.56 -0.45
N ILE A 111 2.40 -16.15 0.51
CA ILE A 111 2.92 -17.52 0.39
C ILE A 111 1.76 -18.54 0.45
N ASP A 112 0.83 -18.34 1.39
CA ASP A 112 -0.31 -19.22 1.62
C ASP A 112 -1.29 -19.21 0.44
N GLU A 113 -1.55 -18.04 -0.14
CA GLU A 113 -2.42 -17.89 -1.31
C GLU A 113 -1.81 -18.45 -2.60
N SER A 114 -0.48 -18.56 -2.65
CA SER A 114 0.26 -18.98 -3.85
C SER A 114 1.35 -19.99 -3.54
N PRO A 115 1.00 -21.25 -3.18
CA PRO A 115 2.00 -22.27 -2.81
C PRO A 115 3.01 -22.59 -3.93
N LYS A 116 2.69 -22.23 -5.19
CA LYS A 116 3.56 -22.36 -6.36
C LYS A 116 3.90 -21.01 -7.01
N LEU A 117 4.32 -20.03 -6.20
CA LEU A 117 4.87 -18.77 -6.71
C LEU A 117 5.98 -19.05 -7.76
N LYS A 118 5.83 -18.42 -8.93
CA LYS A 118 6.83 -18.46 -10.00
C LYS A 118 8.13 -17.78 -9.54
N ARG A 119 9.27 -18.15 -10.14
CA ARG A 119 10.60 -17.58 -9.83
C ARG A 119 10.61 -16.05 -9.78
N LEU A 120 10.00 -15.39 -10.77
CA LEU A 120 9.94 -13.93 -10.83
C LEU A 120 9.18 -13.31 -9.65
N LYS A 121 8.12 -13.97 -9.15
CA LYS A 121 7.41 -13.48 -7.96
C LYS A 121 8.25 -13.61 -6.70
N TRP A 122 9.06 -14.67 -6.57
CA TRP A 122 10.02 -14.79 -5.47
C TRP A 122 11.10 -13.71 -5.49
N ILE A 123 11.63 -13.39 -6.67
CA ILE A 123 12.59 -12.28 -6.84
C ILE A 123 11.95 -10.96 -6.41
N ARG A 124 10.73 -10.68 -6.87
CA ARG A 124 9.99 -9.46 -6.50
C ARG A 124 9.69 -9.40 -5.00
N LEU A 125 9.30 -10.52 -4.40
CA LEU A 125 9.01 -10.62 -2.97
C LEU A 125 10.26 -10.44 -2.11
N LEU A 126 11.39 -11.01 -2.52
CA LEU A 126 12.69 -10.80 -1.86
C LEU A 126 13.10 -9.33 -1.92
N PHE A 127 13.01 -8.71 -3.11
CA PHE A 127 13.31 -7.29 -3.25
C PHE A 127 12.38 -6.43 -2.40
N TRP A 128 11.08 -6.75 -2.37
CA TRP A 128 10.11 -6.10 -1.50
C TRP A 128 10.51 -6.22 -0.03
N TYR A 129 10.91 -7.41 0.44
CA TYR A 129 11.37 -7.65 1.80
C TYR A 129 12.62 -6.82 2.16
N TYR A 130 13.58 -6.74 1.24
CA TYR A 130 14.78 -5.93 1.41
C TYR A 130 14.47 -4.42 1.44
N LEU A 131 13.62 -3.93 0.53
CA LEU A 131 13.22 -2.53 0.50
C LEU A 131 12.37 -2.16 1.73
N HIS A 132 11.51 -3.06 2.21
CA HIS A 132 10.72 -2.86 3.42
C HIS A 132 11.62 -2.81 4.67
N SER A 133 12.64 -3.66 4.72
CA SER A 133 13.67 -3.63 5.77
C SER A 133 14.44 -2.30 5.75
N PHE A 134 14.82 -1.83 4.56
CA PHE A 134 15.39 -0.48 4.35
C PHE A 134 14.49 0.63 4.88
N HIS A 135 13.23 0.66 4.44
CA HIS A 135 12.24 1.64 4.86
C HIS A 135 12.04 1.66 6.39
N SER A 136 11.89 0.47 6.98
CA SER A 136 11.65 0.31 8.40
C SER A 136 12.81 0.84 9.22
N ARG A 137 14.05 0.55 8.82
CA ARG A 137 15.24 0.99 9.57
C ARG A 137 15.54 2.46 9.39
N MET A 138 15.50 2.98 8.16
CA MET A 138 15.74 4.40 7.90
C MET A 138 14.68 5.31 8.56
N SER A 139 13.50 4.77 8.88
CA SER A 139 12.48 5.49 9.65
C SER A 139 12.87 5.74 11.12
N PHE A 140 13.81 4.97 11.67
CA PHE A 140 14.26 5.09 13.07
C PHE A 140 15.75 5.46 13.20
N LEU A 141 16.56 5.04 12.23
CA LEU A 141 18.01 5.15 12.24
C LEU A 141 18.47 6.13 11.18
N LYS A 142 19.47 6.95 11.53
CA LYS A 142 20.10 7.90 10.60
C LYS A 142 21.01 7.19 9.58
N THR A 143 21.47 5.97 9.89
CA THR A 143 22.45 5.24 9.07
C THR A 143 22.23 3.73 9.14
N TRP A 144 22.37 3.06 8.01
CA TRP A 144 22.37 1.60 7.90
C TRP A 144 23.72 1.00 8.31
N THR A 145 23.75 0.09 9.27
CA THR A 145 24.98 -0.55 9.78
C THR A 145 25.17 -1.99 9.27
N LYS A 146 26.40 -2.51 9.36
CA LYS A 146 26.70 -3.91 8.99
C LYS A 146 25.97 -4.91 9.89
N ALA A 147 25.97 -4.67 11.20
CA ALA A 147 25.27 -5.51 12.18
C ALA A 147 23.75 -5.58 11.91
N GLU A 148 23.15 -4.49 11.43
CA GLU A 148 21.76 -4.52 10.97
C GLU A 148 21.60 -5.44 9.74
N ASN A 149 22.53 -5.38 8.79
CA ASN A 149 22.48 -6.25 7.61
C ASN A 149 22.58 -7.73 7.97
N ASP A 150 23.50 -8.07 8.87
CA ASP A 150 23.78 -9.45 9.30
C ASP A 150 22.57 -10.11 10.00
N ASN A 151 21.61 -9.31 10.47
CA ASN A 151 20.36 -9.78 11.08
C ASN A 151 19.24 -10.06 10.05
N LEU A 152 19.48 -9.86 8.75
CA LEU A 152 18.50 -10.12 7.69
C LEU A 152 18.79 -11.42 6.95
N ILE A 153 17.72 -12.08 6.50
CA ILE A 153 17.83 -13.32 5.74
C ILE A 153 18.60 -13.06 4.43
N GLY A 154 19.64 -13.86 4.21
CA GLY A 154 20.47 -13.81 3.01
C GLY A 154 21.43 -12.62 2.92
N ASN A 155 21.40 -11.70 3.91
CA ASN A 155 22.10 -10.42 3.92
C ASN A 155 21.78 -9.56 2.67
N ILE A 156 21.37 -8.30 2.86
CA ILE A 156 21.15 -7.44 1.69
C ILE A 156 22.51 -7.19 1.03
N PRO A 157 22.66 -7.48 -0.28
CA PRO A 157 23.91 -7.20 -0.98
C PRO A 157 24.27 -5.72 -0.91
N GLU A 158 25.55 -5.41 -0.74
CA GLU A 158 26.03 -4.01 -0.63
C GLU A 158 25.64 -3.15 -1.83
N GLN A 159 25.64 -3.75 -3.02
CA GLN A 159 25.20 -3.11 -4.27
C GLN A 159 23.74 -2.65 -4.17
N LEU A 160 22.87 -3.46 -3.55
CA LEU A 160 21.46 -3.13 -3.39
C LEU A 160 21.24 -2.10 -2.26
N ILE A 161 22.03 -2.17 -1.19
CA ILE A 161 22.03 -1.12 -0.15
C ILE A 161 22.45 0.23 -0.75
N ALA A 162 23.51 0.24 -1.58
CA ALA A 162 23.96 1.44 -2.27
C ALA A 162 22.88 1.99 -3.19
N TYR A 163 22.21 1.12 -3.95
CA TYR A 163 21.07 1.48 -4.80
C TYR A 163 19.90 2.07 -3.99
N PHE A 164 19.53 1.49 -2.85
CA PHE A 164 18.47 2.05 -2.00
C PHE A 164 18.85 3.42 -1.44
N LYS A 165 20.11 3.59 -1.01
CA LYS A 165 20.60 4.87 -0.53
C LYS A 165 20.59 5.94 -1.63
N SER A 166 21.01 5.61 -2.85
CA SER A 166 21.03 6.56 -3.96
C SER A 166 19.63 6.95 -4.43
N ASN A 167 18.65 6.04 -4.35
CA ASN A 167 17.31 6.27 -4.87
C ASN A 167 16.32 6.83 -3.86
N PHE A 168 16.54 6.57 -2.58
CA PHE A 168 15.61 6.89 -1.50
C PHE A 168 16.26 7.72 -0.38
N LEU A 169 17.45 8.28 -0.56
CA LEU A 169 17.99 9.31 0.32
C LEU A 169 18.36 10.55 -0.48
N LEU A 170 18.06 11.72 0.08
CA LEU A 170 18.48 13.00 -0.48
C LEU A 170 19.59 13.56 0.41
N HIS A 171 20.80 13.73 -0.13
CA HIS A 171 21.98 14.12 0.65
C HIS A 171 22.21 13.26 1.90
N GLY A 172 21.91 11.97 1.81
CA GLY A 172 22.02 11.02 2.94
C GLY A 172 20.87 11.08 3.94
N ALA A 173 19.91 11.99 3.79
CA ALA A 173 18.74 12.11 4.65
C ALA A 173 17.52 11.35 4.10
N TYR A 174 16.80 10.65 4.98
CA TYR A 174 15.53 10.03 4.65
C TYR A 174 14.38 11.01 4.81
N SER A 175 14.30 11.97 3.88
CA SER A 175 13.29 13.02 3.91
C SER A 175 11.87 12.46 3.75
N ARG A 176 10.86 13.27 4.07
CA ARG A 176 9.45 12.91 3.91
C ARG A 176 9.12 12.51 2.47
N SER A 177 9.62 13.25 1.48
CA SER A 177 9.38 12.97 0.05
C SER A 177 10.02 11.65 -0.37
N MET A 178 11.24 11.37 0.10
CA MET A 178 11.90 10.09 -0.17
C MET A 178 11.20 8.90 0.52
N LYS A 179 10.62 9.14 1.70
CA LYS A 179 9.77 8.14 2.36
C LYS A 179 8.53 7.82 1.52
N ILE A 180 7.86 8.83 0.96
CA ILE A 180 6.71 8.63 0.07
C ILE A 180 7.14 7.87 -1.21
N LYS A 181 8.27 8.25 -1.82
CA LYS A 181 8.85 7.53 -2.97
C LYS A 181 9.12 6.06 -2.65
N CYS A 182 9.73 5.76 -1.50
CA CYS A 182 9.98 4.38 -1.10
C CYS A 182 8.69 3.59 -0.87
N LEU A 183 7.69 4.20 -0.23
CA LEU A 183 6.39 3.58 0.01
C LEU A 183 5.62 3.32 -1.29
N SER A 184 5.67 4.23 -2.27
CA SER A 184 5.03 4.02 -3.57
C SER A 184 5.65 2.84 -4.31
N HIS A 185 6.98 2.68 -4.28
CA HIS A 185 7.66 1.52 -4.85
C HIS A 185 7.26 0.22 -4.15
N LEU A 186 7.19 0.22 -2.81
CA LEU A 186 6.71 -0.95 -2.04
C LEU A 186 5.28 -1.35 -2.43
N VAL A 187 4.38 -0.38 -2.59
CA VAL A 187 2.98 -0.63 -2.98
C VAL A 187 2.88 -1.17 -4.41
N ILE A 188 3.65 -0.61 -5.36
CA ILE A 188 3.68 -1.12 -6.74
C ILE A 188 4.21 -2.55 -6.78
N LEU A 189 5.29 -2.85 -6.06
CA LEU A 189 5.79 -4.21 -5.93
C LEU A 189 4.73 -5.15 -5.36
N SER A 190 4.00 -4.72 -4.33
CA SER A 190 2.88 -5.49 -3.78
C SER A 190 1.79 -5.76 -4.83
N LEU A 191 1.49 -4.79 -5.71
CA LEU A 191 0.57 -5.00 -6.84
C LEU A 191 1.11 -6.08 -7.80
N PHE A 192 2.37 -5.98 -8.23
CA PHE A 192 2.98 -6.98 -9.14
C PHE A 192 3.06 -8.40 -8.55
N ILE A 193 3.23 -8.52 -7.23
CA ILE A 193 3.27 -9.81 -6.54
C ILE A 193 1.86 -10.45 -6.50
N ASN A 194 0.84 -9.63 -6.27
CA ASN A 194 -0.56 -10.05 -6.14
C ASN A 194 -1.36 -9.94 -7.45
N ASP A 195 -0.70 -10.03 -8.61
CA ASP A 195 -1.33 -9.96 -9.94
C ASP A 195 -2.31 -8.77 -10.08
N PHE A 196 -1.89 -7.61 -9.57
CA PHE A 196 -2.63 -6.34 -9.57
C PHE A 196 -3.95 -6.34 -8.78
N ASN A 197 -4.12 -7.31 -7.87
CA ASN A 197 -5.28 -7.45 -7.01
C ASN A 197 -4.85 -7.51 -5.53
N LEU A 198 -4.75 -6.35 -4.88
CA LEU A 198 -4.07 -6.19 -3.60
C LEU A 198 -5.03 -6.09 -2.41
N HIS A 199 -4.91 -7.03 -1.48
CA HIS A 199 -5.49 -6.95 -0.13
C HIS A 199 -4.66 -6.01 0.75
N TYR A 200 -4.92 -4.70 0.64
CA TYR A 200 -4.02 -3.67 1.18
C TYR A 200 -4.13 -3.43 2.70
N VAL A 201 -5.05 -4.07 3.41
CA VAL A 201 -5.24 -3.83 4.86
C VAL A 201 -4.06 -4.36 5.67
N GLU A 202 -3.61 -5.57 5.39
CA GLU A 202 -2.43 -6.14 6.05
C GLU A 202 -1.17 -5.37 5.67
N LEU A 203 -1.04 -5.00 4.40
CA LEU A 203 0.05 -4.14 3.92
C LEU A 203 0.05 -2.78 4.63
N THR A 204 -1.12 -2.19 4.88
CA THR A 204 -1.24 -0.90 5.59
C THR A 204 -0.67 -1.00 7.00
N LEU A 205 -0.98 -2.08 7.72
CA LEU A 205 -0.46 -2.34 9.06
C LEU A 205 1.05 -2.56 9.03
N GLU A 206 1.52 -3.35 8.05
CA GLU A 206 2.94 -3.68 7.87
C GLU A 206 3.80 -2.45 7.56
N LEU A 207 3.28 -1.53 6.75
CA LEU A 207 3.93 -0.26 6.43
C LEU A 207 3.69 0.83 7.48
N LYS A 208 2.97 0.51 8.57
CA LYS A 208 2.62 1.43 9.66
C LYS A 208 1.95 2.72 9.15
N MET A 209 1.12 2.58 8.12
CA MET A 209 0.39 3.69 7.51
C MET A 209 -1.03 3.76 8.06
N LYS A 210 -1.64 4.94 8.02
CA LYS A 210 -3.09 5.08 8.28
C LYS A 210 -3.87 4.62 7.04
N LEU A 211 -4.97 3.90 7.22
CA LEU A 211 -5.80 3.38 6.12
C LEU A 211 -6.25 4.45 5.10
N PRO A 212 -6.67 5.67 5.50
CA PRO A 212 -7.00 6.72 4.54
C PRO A 212 -5.80 7.16 3.66
N VAL A 213 -4.59 7.13 4.22
CA VAL A 213 -3.35 7.49 3.50
C VAL A 213 -3.01 6.40 2.48
N MET A 214 -3.11 5.12 2.87
CA MET A 214 -2.94 4.01 1.92
C MET A 214 -3.95 4.10 0.77
N LYS A 215 -5.23 4.35 1.08
CA LYS A 215 -6.28 4.53 0.06
C LYS A 215 -5.95 5.68 -0.88
N ALA A 216 -5.49 6.82 -0.37
CA ALA A 216 -5.10 7.95 -1.19
C ALA A 216 -3.92 7.62 -2.12
N LEU A 217 -2.88 6.98 -1.58
CA LEU A 217 -1.71 6.56 -2.36
C LEU A 217 -2.10 5.58 -3.47
N LEU A 218 -2.90 4.55 -3.16
CA LEU A 218 -3.40 3.60 -4.15
C LEU A 218 -4.22 4.29 -5.25
N LYS A 219 -5.06 5.29 -4.92
CA LYS A 219 -5.77 6.09 -5.92
C LYS A 219 -4.82 6.89 -6.82
N GLN A 220 -3.79 7.51 -6.24
CA GLN A 220 -2.77 8.22 -7.02
C GLN A 220 -2.01 7.28 -7.96
N LEU A 221 -1.82 6.03 -7.55
CA LEU A 221 -1.25 4.96 -8.36
C LEU A 221 -2.26 4.34 -9.36
N GLY A 222 -3.43 4.94 -9.56
CA GLY A 222 -4.40 4.46 -10.55
C GLY A 222 -5.23 3.24 -10.12
N CYS A 223 -5.23 2.89 -8.82
CA CYS A 223 -6.04 1.78 -8.33
C CYS A 223 -7.49 2.20 -8.06
N THR A 224 -8.41 1.27 -8.34
CA THR A 224 -9.82 1.33 -7.96
C THR A 224 -10.09 0.39 -6.79
N PHE A 225 -11.23 0.57 -6.11
CA PHE A 225 -11.60 -0.19 -4.93
C PHE A 225 -12.92 -0.90 -5.18
N ASP A 226 -12.94 -2.21 -4.95
CA ASP A 226 -14.16 -3.01 -5.05
C ASP A 226 -15.10 -2.63 -3.91
N ASN A 227 -16.10 -1.79 -4.21
CA ASN A 227 -17.22 -1.52 -3.30
C ASN A 227 -18.24 -2.68 -3.32
N SER A 228 -17.77 -3.92 -3.09
CA SER A 228 -18.61 -5.12 -3.04
C SER A 228 -19.69 -5.04 -1.93
N ARG A 229 -19.60 -4.08 -1.01
CA ARG A 229 -20.64 -3.73 -0.02
C ARG A 229 -22.00 -3.36 -0.63
N GLN A 230 -22.09 -2.95 -1.90
CA GLN A 230 -23.38 -2.56 -2.50
C GLN A 230 -24.16 -3.70 -3.15
N ARG A 231 -23.55 -4.84 -3.52
CA ARG A 231 -24.27 -5.93 -4.21
C ARG A 231 -24.93 -6.95 -3.27
N LEU A 232 -24.50 -7.07 -2.02
CA LEU A 232 -25.07 -8.02 -1.06
C LEU A 232 -26.23 -7.45 -0.22
N LYS A 233 -26.39 -6.12 -0.15
CA LYS A 233 -27.52 -5.49 0.56
C LYS A 233 -28.85 -5.55 -0.21
N SER A 234 -28.87 -5.95 -1.47
CA SER A 234 -30.13 -6.19 -2.21
C SER A 234 -30.69 -7.61 -2.03
N LYS A 235 -30.02 -8.50 -1.29
CA LYS A 235 -30.47 -9.91 -1.15
C LYS A 235 -30.54 -10.49 0.27
N LYS A 236 -30.25 -9.73 1.34
CA LYS A 236 -30.44 -10.23 2.72
C LYS A 236 -30.99 -9.15 3.65
N SER A 237 -32.32 -9.03 3.67
CA SER A 237 -33.06 -8.47 4.79
C SER A 237 -33.39 -9.60 5.78
N THR A 238 -32.47 -9.95 6.67
CA THR A 238 -32.82 -10.69 7.89
C THR A 238 -31.78 -10.37 8.97
N ASN A 239 -32.29 -9.91 10.12
CA ASN A 239 -31.55 -9.24 11.18
C ASN A 239 -30.63 -10.21 11.96
N SER A 240 -29.36 -9.85 12.14
CA SER A 240 -28.55 -10.24 13.31
C SER A 240 -27.49 -9.17 13.64
N PRO A 241 -27.18 -8.86 14.92
CA PRO A 241 -26.40 -7.67 15.29
C PRO A 241 -24.88 -7.88 15.45
N GLU A 242 -24.31 -9.05 15.15
CA GLU A 242 -22.94 -9.41 15.60
C GLU A 242 -21.81 -9.26 14.55
N GLU A 243 -22.09 -8.99 13.28
CA GLU A 243 -21.05 -8.99 12.22
C GLU A 243 -20.35 -7.63 11.94
N LYS A 244 -20.11 -6.81 12.96
CA LYS A 244 -19.40 -5.51 12.73
C LYS A 244 -17.87 -5.60 12.73
N GLY A 245 -17.27 -6.71 13.18
CA GLY A 245 -15.80 -6.84 13.31
C GLY A 245 -15.07 -7.54 12.17
N ILE A 246 -15.77 -8.22 11.26
CA ILE A 246 -15.12 -9.14 10.28
C ILE A 246 -14.94 -8.47 8.90
N ASN A 247 -15.63 -7.36 8.63
CA ASN A 247 -15.81 -6.84 7.27
C ASN A 247 -14.77 -5.81 6.80
N GLU A 248 -13.72 -5.58 7.59
CA GLU A 248 -12.56 -4.76 7.17
C GLU A 248 -11.45 -5.61 6.55
N ARG A 249 -11.44 -6.93 6.75
CA ARG A 249 -10.39 -7.82 6.20
C ARG A 249 -10.46 -8.05 4.69
N ASN A 250 -11.55 -7.63 4.05
CA ASN A 250 -11.80 -7.91 2.62
C ASN A 250 -11.74 -6.65 1.74
N GLU A 251 -11.08 -5.57 2.17
CA GLU A 251 -10.86 -4.44 1.27
C GLU A 251 -9.76 -4.78 0.25
N VAL A 252 -10.11 -4.66 -1.03
CA VAL A 252 -9.27 -5.02 -2.17
C VAL A 252 -9.12 -3.82 -3.09
N ALA A 253 -7.88 -3.51 -3.44
CA ALA A 253 -7.55 -2.50 -4.44
C ALA A 253 -7.07 -3.19 -5.73
N ARG A 254 -7.53 -2.71 -6.88
CA ARG A 254 -7.17 -3.25 -8.19
C ARG A 254 -6.58 -2.17 -9.07
N LEU A 255 -5.48 -2.47 -9.75
CA LEU A 255 -4.98 -1.57 -10.80
C LEU A 255 -5.87 -1.71 -12.04
N GLU A 256 -6.30 -0.59 -12.61
CA GLU A 256 -7.07 -0.57 -13.85
C GLU A 256 -6.29 0.07 -14.98
N MET A 257 -6.62 -0.31 -16.22
CA MET A 257 -6.01 0.26 -17.42
C MET A 257 -6.26 1.78 -17.51
N PRO A 258 -5.29 2.58 -17.98
CA PRO A 258 -5.41 4.04 -18.07
C PRO A 258 -6.62 4.53 -18.87
N SER A 259 -7.06 3.78 -19.89
CA SER A 259 -8.26 4.08 -20.67
C SER A 259 -9.56 4.09 -19.86
N ASN A 260 -9.59 3.46 -18.68
CA ASN A 260 -10.70 3.50 -17.73
C ASN A 260 -10.52 4.57 -16.64
N ILE A 261 -9.30 5.09 -16.48
CA ILE A 261 -9.01 6.19 -15.56
C ILE A 261 -9.55 7.46 -16.21
N LYS A 262 -10.65 7.98 -15.69
CA LYS A 262 -11.13 9.32 -16.05
C LYS A 262 -10.07 10.33 -15.61
N LEU A 263 -9.08 10.60 -16.47
CA LEU A 263 -8.00 11.58 -16.28
C LEU A 263 -8.48 13.03 -16.13
N SER A 264 -9.79 13.27 -16.07
CA SER A 264 -10.41 14.60 -16.05
C SER A 264 -10.25 15.37 -14.73
N LYS A 265 -9.31 15.03 -13.84
CA LYS A 265 -9.15 15.70 -12.51
C LYS A 265 -7.72 15.83 -11.97
N LEU A 266 -6.69 15.60 -12.78
CA LEU A 266 -5.28 15.68 -12.32
C LEU A 266 -4.41 16.69 -13.09
N ILE A 267 -5.04 17.63 -13.80
CA ILE A 267 -4.40 18.85 -14.30
C ILE A 267 -5.13 20.04 -13.69
#